data_AF-A0A0B0CZR8-F1
#
_entry.id   AF-A0A0B0CZR8-F1
#
_cell.length_a   1.000
_cell.length_b   1.000
_cell.length_c   1.000
_cell.angle_alpha   90.00
_cell.angle_beta   90.00
_cell.angle_gamma   90.00
#
_symmetry.space_group_name_H-M   'P 1'
#
loop_
_entity.id
_entity.type
_entity.pdbx_description
1 polymer ?
#
loop_
_entity_poly.entity_id
_entity_poly.type
_entity_poly.pdbx_seq_one_letter_code
_entity_poly.pdbx_strand_id
1 'polypeptide(L)'
;MSGELQKAEDEPRTLIAGQYFVGKDLPAGRYQVTNIGNGTNFFVYDSGGYPTVNTILGEDFYGDYVFFTEEGDKIETLGKVKLIPVE
;
A
#
# COMPACT_ATOMS: atom_id res chain seq x y z
N MET A 1 2.68 23.90 -10.43
CA MET A 1 2.15 22.53 -10.53
C MET A 1 1.65 22.16 -9.15
N SER A 2 0.34 22.02 -8.94
CA SER A 2 -0.20 21.55 -7.66
C SER A 2 0.13 20.06 -7.52
N GLY A 3 0.73 19.66 -6.41
CA GLY A 3 1.10 18.27 -6.12
C GLY A 3 -0.08 17.44 -5.60
N GLU A 4 -1.27 17.63 -6.17
CA GLU A 4 -2.46 16.89 -5.76
C GLU A 4 -2.43 15.48 -6.36
N LEU A 5 -2.55 14.47 -5.50
CA LEU A 5 -2.69 13.07 -5.89
C LEU A 5 -4.08 12.88 -6.49
N GLN A 6 -4.15 12.41 -7.74
CA GLN A 6 -5.42 12.07 -8.37
C GLN A 6 -5.74 10.60 -8.11
N LYS A 7 -7.01 10.26 -7.96
CA LYS A 7 -7.43 8.85 -7.89
C LYS A 7 -7.42 8.27 -9.30
N ALA A 8 -6.87 7.07 -9.46
CA ALA A 8 -7.02 6.32 -10.71
C ALA A 8 -8.46 5.79 -10.84
N GLU A 9 -8.84 5.34 -12.04
CA GLU A 9 -10.18 4.77 -12.29
C GLU A 9 -10.44 3.45 -11.55
N ASP A 10 -9.37 2.74 -11.17
CA ASP A 10 -9.45 1.46 -10.48
C ASP A 10 -10.10 1.59 -9.08
N GLU A 11 -10.90 0.58 -8.73
CA GLU A 11 -11.57 0.56 -7.43
C GLU A 11 -10.58 0.34 -6.27
N PRO A 12 -10.76 1.04 -5.12
CA PRO A 12 -9.99 0.77 -3.92
C PRO A 12 -10.14 -0.66 -3.41
N ARG A 13 -9.06 -1.20 -2.84
CA ARG A 13 -8.99 -2.58 -2.34
C ARG A 13 -8.78 -2.60 -0.84
N THR A 14 -9.47 -3.48 -0.13
CA THR A 14 -9.22 -3.72 1.30
C THR A 14 -8.40 -4.99 1.48
N LEU A 15 -7.27 -4.85 2.16
CA LEU A 15 -6.45 -5.97 2.58
C LEU A 15 -6.65 -6.20 4.08
N ILE A 16 -6.70 -7.47 4.48
CA ILE A 16 -6.61 -7.85 5.90
C ILE A 16 -5.13 -8.10 6.25
N ALA A 17 -4.84 -8.41 7.52
CA ALA A 17 -3.49 -8.79 7.89
C ALA A 17 -3.03 -10.03 7.08
N GLY A 18 -1.84 -9.96 6.51
CA GLY A 18 -1.30 -11.02 5.67
C GLY A 18 -0.26 -10.54 4.66
N GLN A 19 0.03 -11.42 3.71
CA GLN A 19 0.99 -11.23 2.63
C GLN A 19 0.28 -11.36 1.29
N TYR A 20 0.60 -10.47 0.35
CA TYR A 20 -0.03 -10.37 -0.95
C TYR A 20 1.04 -10.17 -2.02
N PHE A 21 0.84 -10.78 -3.19
CA PHE A 21 1.74 -10.68 -4.33
C PHE A 21 1.12 -9.82 -5.43
N VAL A 22 1.87 -8.78 -5.83
CA VAL A 22 1.50 -7.89 -6.93
C VAL A 22 1.62 -8.65 -8.26
N GLY A 23 0.60 -8.50 -9.13
CA GLY A 23 0.40 -9.29 -10.33
C GLY A 23 -0.44 -10.56 -10.12
N LYS A 24 -0.66 -10.98 -8.87
CA LYS A 24 -1.49 -12.15 -8.53
C LYS A 24 -2.73 -11.78 -7.73
N ASP A 25 -2.54 -11.09 -6.60
CA ASP A 25 -3.62 -10.72 -5.68
C ASP A 25 -4.16 -9.31 -5.97
N LEU A 26 -3.34 -8.45 -6.57
CA LEU A 26 -3.67 -7.09 -6.99
C LEU A 26 -2.77 -6.64 -8.15
N PRO A 27 -3.22 -5.71 -9.03
CA PRO A 27 -2.39 -5.22 -10.12
C PRO A 27 -1.23 -4.36 -9.63
N ALA A 28 -0.16 -4.28 -10.43
CA ALA A 28 0.91 -3.31 -10.22
C ALA A 28 0.40 -1.88 -10.41
N GLY A 29 1.06 -0.92 -9.78
CA GLY A 29 0.65 0.48 -9.86
C GLY A 29 1.09 1.33 -8.67
N ARG A 30 0.55 2.55 -8.63
CA ARG A 30 0.79 3.52 -7.57
C ARG A 30 -0.44 3.59 -6.66
N TYR A 31 -0.20 3.50 -5.36
CA TYR A 31 -1.26 3.42 -4.37
C TYR A 31 -1.00 4.39 -3.22
N GLN A 32 -2.07 5.01 -2.74
CA GLN A 32 -2.15 5.50 -1.37
C GLN A 32 -2.66 4.37 -0.46
N VAL A 33 -1.94 4.08 0.62
CA VAL A 33 -2.39 3.17 1.68
C VAL A 33 -2.84 3.98 2.89
N THR A 34 -3.97 3.57 3.45
CA THR A 34 -4.51 4.08 4.71
C THR A 34 -4.89 2.93 5.64
N ASN A 35 -4.65 3.05 6.94
CA ASN A 35 -5.05 2.03 7.91
C ASN A 35 -6.55 2.08 8.18
N ILE A 36 -7.13 0.92 8.49
CA ILE A 36 -8.49 0.83 9.01
C ILE A 36 -8.39 0.37 10.47
N GLY A 37 -8.54 1.31 11.41
CA GLY A 37 -8.46 1.06 12.86
C GLY A 37 -7.40 1.92 13.54
N ASN A 38 -6.76 1.40 14.59
CA ASN A 38 -5.86 2.17 15.46
C ASN A 38 -4.41 2.29 14.96
N GLY A 39 -4.07 1.59 13.87
CA GLY A 39 -2.74 1.63 13.23
C GLY A 39 -2.21 0.24 12.88
N THR A 40 -1.22 0.17 11.99
CA THR A 40 -0.58 -1.10 11.57
C THR A 40 0.81 -0.88 10.97
N ASN A 41 1.67 -1.89 11.09
CA ASN A 41 2.86 -1.98 10.25
C ASN A 41 2.47 -2.31 8.80
N PHE A 42 3.18 -1.70 7.86
CA PHE A 42 3.02 -1.90 6.43
C PHE A 42 4.39 -1.96 5.75
N PHE A 43 4.61 -3.03 5.00
CA PHE A 43 5.86 -3.30 4.31
C PHE A 43 5.59 -3.62 2.84
N VAL A 44 6.51 -3.19 1.99
CA VAL A 44 6.60 -3.62 0.60
C VAL A 44 8.02 -4.08 0.35
N TYR A 45 8.14 -5.23 -0.31
CA TYR A 45 9.41 -5.79 -0.74
C TYR A 45 9.39 -5.90 -2.26
N ASP A 46 10.50 -5.57 -2.89
CA ASP A 46 10.68 -5.84 -4.31
C ASP A 46 10.75 -7.35 -4.59
N SER A 47 10.75 -7.71 -5.87
CA SER A 47 10.89 -9.11 -6.32
C SER A 47 12.19 -9.81 -5.85
N GLY A 48 13.23 -9.04 -5.47
CA GLY A 48 14.46 -9.53 -4.86
C GLY A 48 14.38 -9.75 -3.35
N GLY A 49 13.28 -9.34 -2.72
CA GLY A 49 13.05 -9.41 -1.28
C GLY A 49 13.62 -8.22 -0.50
N TYR A 50 14.09 -7.16 -1.15
CA TYR A 50 14.57 -5.95 -0.47
C TYR A 50 13.40 -5.04 -0.10
N PRO A 51 13.38 -4.47 1.12
CA PRO A 51 12.30 -3.58 1.53
C PRO A 51 12.36 -2.26 0.77
N THR A 52 11.27 -1.92 0.08
CA THR A 52 11.07 -0.64 -0.61
C THR A 52 10.16 0.30 0.19
N VAL A 53 9.30 -0.26 1.04
CA VAL A 53 8.48 0.48 2.02
C VAL A 53 8.60 -0.18 3.38
N ASN A 54 8.80 0.63 4.41
CA ASN A 54 8.79 0.21 5.81
C ASN A 54 8.24 1.37 6.65
N THR A 55 6.95 1.29 7.02
CA THR A 55 6.27 2.35 7.75
C THR A 55 5.22 1.81 8.72
N ILE A 56 4.86 2.64 9.70
CA ILE A 56 3.73 2.42 10.60
C ILE A 56 2.64 3.40 10.21
N LEU A 57 1.47 2.87 9.83
CA LEU A 57 0.28 3.64 9.49
C LEU A 57 -0.55 3.90 10.74
N GLY A 58 -1.11 5.11 10.89
CA GLY A 58 -2.03 5.49 11.96
C GLY A 58 -1.97 6.97 12.32
N GLU A 59 -3.02 7.51 12.94
CA GLU A 59 -3.10 8.93 13.30
C GLU A 59 -1.99 9.38 14.27
N ASP A 60 -1.56 8.50 15.17
CA ASP A 60 -0.45 8.75 16.11
C ASP A 60 0.95 8.53 15.49
N PHE A 61 1.02 8.06 14.24
CA PHE A 61 2.27 7.74 13.53
C PHE A 61 2.35 8.49 12.19
N TYR A 62 2.74 7.81 11.11
CA TYR A 62 2.59 8.32 9.76
C TYR A 62 1.15 8.03 9.32
N GLY A 63 0.43 9.04 8.84
CA GLY A 63 -0.93 8.86 8.31
C GLY A 63 -0.92 8.04 7.01
N ASP A 64 -1.50 8.60 5.96
CA ASP A 64 -1.51 7.92 4.65
C ASP A 64 -0.12 7.93 4.02
N TYR A 65 0.21 6.86 3.28
CA TYR A 65 1.48 6.73 2.56
C TYR A 65 1.26 6.40 1.09
N VAL A 66 2.02 7.02 0.20
CA VAL A 66 1.96 6.74 -1.24
C VAL A 66 3.20 5.96 -1.67
N PHE A 67 3.01 4.87 -2.39
CA PHE A 67 4.07 3.99 -2.85
C PHE A 67 3.80 3.46 -4.25
N PHE A 68 4.86 2.98 -4.90
CA PHE A 68 4.79 2.27 -6.17
C PHE A 68 4.96 0.77 -5.93
N THR A 69 4.36 -0.01 -6.81
CA THR A 69 4.53 -1.46 -6.87
C THR A 69 4.70 -1.91 -8.31
N GLU A 70 5.54 -2.92 -8.49
CA GLU A 70 5.75 -3.62 -9.75
C GLU A 70 5.30 -5.08 -9.63
N GLU A 71 5.09 -5.74 -10.77
CA GLU A 71 4.75 -7.16 -10.79
C GLU A 71 5.84 -7.99 -10.09
N GLY A 72 5.44 -8.86 -9.18
CA GLY A 72 6.35 -9.67 -8.36
C GLY A 72 6.67 -9.08 -6.98
N ASP A 73 6.32 -7.81 -6.73
CA ASP A 73 6.45 -7.22 -5.39
C ASP A 73 5.56 -7.95 -4.37
N LYS A 74 6.01 -7.95 -3.12
CA LYS A 74 5.26 -8.50 -1.98
C LYS A 74 4.84 -7.38 -1.04
N ILE A 75 3.53 -7.29 -0.79
CA ILE A 75 2.96 -6.42 0.24
C ILE A 75 2.72 -7.26 1.50
N GLU A 76 3.14 -6.75 2.65
CA GLU A 76 2.83 -7.33 3.96
C GLU A 76 2.21 -6.28 4.87
N THR A 77 1.08 -6.61 5.48
CA THR A 77 0.42 -5.76 6.46
C THR A 77 0.00 -6.56 7.68
N LEU A 78 0.18 -5.98 8.87
CA LEU A 78 -0.16 -6.63 10.15
C LEU A 78 -1.56 -6.22 10.67
N GLY A 79 -2.35 -5.56 9.83
CA GLY A 79 -3.66 -5.03 10.16
C GLY A 79 -4.48 -4.79 8.90
N LYS A 80 -5.71 -4.30 9.06
CA LYS A 80 -6.57 -4.00 7.91
C LYS A 80 -6.14 -2.67 7.30
N VAL A 81 -5.97 -2.64 5.98
CA VAL A 81 -5.65 -1.42 5.22
C VAL A 81 -6.55 -1.27 4.01
N LYS A 82 -6.67 -0.04 3.52
CA LYS A 82 -7.28 0.28 2.23
C LYS A 82 -6.21 0.81 1.29
N LEU A 83 -6.08 0.18 0.13
CA LEU A 83 -5.28 0.66 -0.99
C LEU A 83 -6.19 1.44 -1.93
N ILE A 84 -5.81 2.67 -2.22
CA ILE A 84 -6.51 3.57 -3.14
C ILE A 84 -5.56 3.80 -4.33
N PRO A 85 -5.90 3.32 -5.53
CA PRO A 85 -5.16 3.61 -6.74
C PRO A 85 -5.04 5.12 -6.98
N VAL A 86 -3.84 5.60 -7.35
CA VAL A 86 -3.57 7.03 -7.61
C VAL A 86 -2.67 7.24 -8.83
N GLU A 87 -2.79 8.40 -9.46
CA GLU A 87 -1.96 8.89 -10.58
C GLU A 87 -1.22 10.18 -10.19
#